data_AF-A0A3L7BU49-F1
#
_entry.id   AF-A0A3L7BU49-F1
#
_cell.length_a   1.000
_cell.length_b   1.000
_cell.length_c   1.000
_cell.angle_alpha   90.00
_cell.angle_beta   90.00
_cell.angle_gamma   90.00
#
_symmetry.space_group_name_H-M   'P 1'
#
loop_
_entity.id
_entity.type
_entity.pdbx_description
1 polymer ?
#
loop_
_entity_poly.entity_id
_entity_poly.type
_entity_poly.pdbx_seq_one_letter_code
_entity_poly.pdbx_strand_id
1 'polypeptide(L)'
;MTSATWPDIVARLRDTIARCDRDTDLELSAGSRAIRLLVRREVVGAICPGHDEARLAALGWHRPTGDTGWWYEVPRTPEQVERLSVFVTRTAAEVLTDRPGALSCRAVAPATRAVPAPRSAGPAERPAGGAAEPAHGGASEPAPGGEAEPSVVALLAAAADRRDLPGYLGVLAGATVCVPLAGEPAADADFPWTVVGDATGASLLPVFTSPRALAAFAGDDVPFVALPCAELFEDWPDPSWGLAVDPGQARGVTLAAPALAALLTANVPTG
;
A
#
# COMPACT_ATOMS: atom_id res chain seq x y z
N MET A 1 16.66 -17.51 38.11
CA MET A 1 15.86 -16.68 37.19
C MET A 1 16.33 -17.00 35.80
N THR A 2 15.57 -17.76 35.03
CA THR A 2 15.92 -18.15 33.66
C THR A 2 15.96 -16.90 32.79
N SER A 3 17.15 -16.57 32.27
CA SER A 3 17.31 -15.54 31.26
C SER A 3 16.45 -15.92 30.04
N ALA A 4 15.62 -15.00 29.56
CA ALA A 4 14.80 -15.24 28.37
C ALA A 4 15.71 -15.61 27.18
N THR A 5 15.37 -16.66 26.45
CA THR A 5 16.06 -17.04 25.21
C THR A 5 15.34 -16.48 23.99
N TRP A 6 16.01 -16.43 22.83
CA TRP A 6 15.39 -15.99 21.58
C TRP A 6 14.15 -16.82 21.20
N PRO A 7 14.16 -18.16 21.31
CA PRO A 7 12.93 -18.97 21.13
C PRO A 7 11.79 -18.59 22.08
N ASP A 8 12.09 -18.26 23.35
CA ASP A 8 11.05 -17.83 24.29
C ASP A 8 10.40 -16.51 23.84
N ILE A 9 11.18 -15.59 23.26
CA ILE A 9 10.69 -14.33 22.73
C ILE A 9 9.79 -14.56 21.52
N VAL A 10 10.19 -15.45 20.59
CA VAL A 10 9.37 -15.83 19.42
C VAL A 10 8.02 -16.37 19.89
N ALA A 11 8.03 -17.37 20.79
CA ALA A 11 6.81 -17.98 21.30
C ALA A 11 5.90 -16.95 21.99
N ARG A 12 6.48 -16.08 22.83
CA ARG A 12 5.72 -15.05 23.54
C ARG A 12 5.14 -14.01 22.59
N LEU A 13 5.88 -13.61 21.55
CA LEU A 13 5.44 -12.65 20.55
C LEU A 13 4.26 -13.20 19.75
N ARG A 14 4.40 -14.42 19.23
CA ARG A 14 3.34 -15.13 18.52
C ARG A 14 2.08 -15.25 19.37
N ASP A 15 2.21 -15.72 20.60
CA ASP A 15 1.08 -15.90 21.50
C ASP A 15 0.41 -14.56 21.85
N THR A 16 1.16 -13.47 21.87
CA THR A 16 0.61 -12.11 22.08
C THR A 16 -0.20 -11.67 20.86
N ILE A 17 0.36 -11.81 19.66
CA ILE A 17 -0.32 -11.45 18.40
C ILE A 17 -1.59 -12.30 18.21
N ALA A 18 -1.54 -13.58 18.55
CA ALA A 18 -2.68 -14.49 18.46
C ALA A 18 -3.82 -14.11 19.44
N ARG A 19 -3.49 -13.58 20.62
CA ARG A 19 -4.46 -13.14 21.64
C ARG A 19 -5.07 -11.74 21.39
N CYS A 20 -4.60 -11.00 20.38
CA CYS A 20 -5.12 -9.67 20.09
C CYS A 20 -6.50 -9.74 19.41
N ASP A 21 -7.59 -9.58 20.16
CA ASP A 21 -8.95 -9.59 19.59
C ASP A 21 -9.37 -8.26 18.94
N ARG A 22 -8.53 -7.23 19.02
CA ARG A 22 -8.74 -5.90 18.45
C ARG A 22 -7.47 -5.38 17.79
N ASP A 23 -7.61 -4.39 16.92
CA ASP A 23 -6.48 -3.67 16.34
C ASP A 23 -5.59 -3.12 17.46
N THR A 24 -4.36 -3.63 17.51
CA THR A 24 -3.42 -3.39 18.60
C THR A 24 -2.05 -3.13 17.99
N ASP A 25 -1.38 -2.07 18.42
CA ASP A 25 0.02 -1.86 18.06
C ASP A 25 0.89 -2.47 19.17
N LEU A 26 1.87 -3.29 18.81
CA LEU A 26 2.87 -3.80 19.74
C LEU A 26 4.20 -3.12 19.44
N GLU A 27 4.95 -2.75 20.46
CA GLU A 27 6.29 -2.20 20.33
C GLU A 27 7.29 -3.14 20.99
N LEU A 28 8.24 -3.61 20.17
CA LEU A 28 9.42 -4.37 20.58
C LEU A 28 10.58 -3.38 20.69
N SER A 29 10.98 -3.03 21.91
CA SER A 29 12.02 -2.02 22.14
C SER A 29 13.21 -2.59 22.90
N ALA A 30 14.41 -2.16 22.51
CA ALA A 30 15.64 -2.31 23.30
C ALA A 30 16.35 -0.95 23.38
N GLY A 31 16.32 -0.32 24.56
CA GLY A 31 16.88 1.02 24.75
C GLY A 31 16.15 2.07 23.90
N SER A 32 16.90 2.75 23.02
CA SER A 32 16.37 3.78 22.12
C SER A 32 15.88 3.26 20.77
N ARG A 33 16.07 1.97 20.48
CA ARG A 33 15.66 1.34 19.22
C ARG A 33 14.39 0.53 19.43
N ALA A 34 13.47 0.57 18.47
CA ALA A 34 12.22 -0.16 18.58
C ALA A 34 11.67 -0.59 17.21
N ILE A 35 11.07 -1.77 17.14
CA ILE A 35 10.27 -2.26 16.03
C ILE A 35 8.80 -2.19 16.47
N ARG A 36 7.93 -1.66 15.61
CA ARG A 36 6.49 -1.62 15.84
C ARG A 36 5.80 -2.70 15.04
N LEU A 37 4.78 -3.33 15.61
CA LEU A 37 3.94 -4.31 14.97
C LEU A 37 2.52 -3.76 14.96
N LEU A 38 1.93 -3.68 13.78
CA LEU A 38 0.57 -3.25 13.56
C LEU A 38 -0.29 -4.51 13.45
N VAL A 39 -0.83 -4.98 14.57
CA VAL A 39 -1.74 -6.12 14.55
C VAL A 39 -3.11 -5.59 14.15
N ARG A 40 -3.58 -6.00 12.98
CA ARG A 40 -4.92 -5.69 12.47
C ARG A 40 -5.73 -6.97 12.41
N ARG A 41 -7.03 -6.85 12.13
CA ARG A 41 -7.94 -8.00 12.05
C ARG A 41 -7.47 -9.06 11.05
N GLU A 42 -7.09 -8.64 9.84
CA GLU A 42 -6.76 -9.55 8.72
C GLU A 42 -5.26 -9.60 8.40
N VAL A 43 -4.48 -8.61 8.83
CA VAL A 43 -3.05 -8.46 8.51
C VAL A 43 -2.24 -8.12 9.75
N VAL A 44 -0.96 -8.51 9.74
CA VAL A 44 0.01 -8.08 10.74
C VAL A 44 1.18 -7.43 10.02
N GLY A 45 1.33 -6.12 10.22
CA GLY A 45 2.46 -5.35 9.74
C GLY A 45 3.56 -5.24 10.78
N ALA A 46 4.81 -5.11 10.35
CA ALA A 46 5.95 -4.73 11.15
C ALA A 46 6.61 -3.49 10.53
N ILE A 47 7.01 -2.54 11.36
CA ILE A 47 7.71 -1.31 10.97
C ILE A 47 8.97 -1.19 11.81
N CYS A 48 10.12 -1.18 11.16
CA CYS A 48 11.42 -0.91 11.75
C CYS A 48 11.90 0.47 11.30
N PRO A 49 12.18 1.41 12.22
CA PRO A 49 12.97 2.59 11.89
C PRO A 49 14.29 2.12 11.27
N GLY A 50 14.82 2.82 10.26
CA GLY A 50 16.03 2.45 9.51
C GLY A 50 17.33 2.46 10.32
N HIS A 51 17.37 1.73 11.44
CA HIS A 51 18.48 1.65 12.37
C HIS A 51 19.73 1.00 11.73
N ASP A 52 19.51 0.04 10.83
CA ASP A 52 20.57 -0.60 10.03
C ASP A 52 19.98 -1.05 8.68
N GLU A 53 19.95 -0.13 7.72
CA GLU A 53 19.31 -0.31 6.42
C GLU A 53 19.88 -1.48 5.62
N ALA A 54 21.20 -1.69 5.66
CA ALA A 54 21.85 -2.78 4.93
C ALA A 54 21.42 -4.15 5.47
N ARG A 55 21.29 -4.25 6.79
CA ARG A 55 20.84 -5.46 7.47
C ARG A 55 19.36 -5.72 7.27
N LEU A 56 18.53 -4.68 7.27
CA LEU A 56 17.10 -4.77 6.98
C LEU A 56 16.84 -5.24 5.54
N ALA A 57 17.58 -4.68 4.57
CA ALA A 57 17.54 -5.14 3.18
C ALA A 57 17.90 -6.62 3.05
N ALA A 58 19.00 -7.05 3.69
CA ALA A 58 19.47 -8.44 3.64
C ALA A 58 18.50 -9.43 4.32
N LEU A 59 17.74 -8.96 5.32
CA LEU A 59 16.74 -9.78 6.01
C LEU A 59 15.46 -9.93 5.19
N GLY A 60 15.20 -9.06 4.20
CA GLY A 60 14.01 -9.09 3.35
C GLY A 60 12.91 -8.10 3.78
N TRP A 61 13.27 -7.06 4.53
CA TRP A 61 12.35 -5.95 4.80
C TRP A 61 12.09 -5.13 3.53
N HIS A 62 10.87 -4.64 3.37
CA HIS A 62 10.52 -3.75 2.28
C HIS A 62 11.06 -2.33 2.57
N ARG A 63 11.80 -1.79 1.61
CA ARG A 63 12.38 -0.45 1.69
C ARG A 63 11.26 0.59 1.55
N PRO A 64 11.24 1.64 2.37
CA PRO A 64 10.22 2.66 2.27
C PRO A 64 10.48 3.62 1.10
N THR A 65 9.43 3.95 0.34
CA THR A 65 9.39 5.05 -0.62
C THR A 65 8.90 6.31 0.12
N GLY A 66 9.77 6.92 0.93
CA GLY A 66 9.48 8.11 1.75
C GLY A 66 9.99 8.04 3.21
N ASP A 67 9.54 8.96 4.08
CA ASP A 67 9.97 9.13 5.49
C ASP A 67 9.46 8.05 6.48
N THR A 68 8.75 7.04 6.00
CA THR A 68 8.23 5.94 6.85
C THR A 68 9.30 4.87 7.02
N GLY A 69 9.40 4.21 8.19
CA GLY A 69 10.41 3.15 8.41
C GLY A 69 10.26 1.95 7.47
N TRP A 70 11.27 1.08 7.44
CA TRP A 70 11.24 -0.22 6.76
C TRP A 70 10.06 -1.04 7.23
N TRP A 71 9.38 -1.72 6.32
CA TRP A 71 8.14 -2.41 6.67
C TRP A 71 8.09 -3.85 6.15
N TYR A 72 7.20 -4.65 6.73
CA TYR A 72 6.95 -6.03 6.34
C TYR A 72 5.51 -6.37 6.71
N GLU A 73 4.72 -6.96 5.83
CA GLU A 73 3.32 -7.28 6.10
C GLU A 73 2.99 -8.71 5.69
N VAL A 74 2.21 -9.41 6.52
CA VAL A 74 1.70 -10.74 6.22
C VAL A 74 0.23 -10.88 6.62
N PRO A 75 -0.51 -11.80 5.98
CA PRO A 75 -1.84 -12.19 6.45
C PRO A 75 -1.80 -12.72 7.89
N ARG A 76 -2.86 -12.47 8.66
CA ARG A 76 -2.96 -12.93 10.05
C ARG A 76 -3.41 -14.39 10.15
N THR A 77 -2.68 -15.31 9.52
CA THR A 77 -2.87 -16.76 9.69
C THR A 77 -1.88 -17.33 10.71
N PRO A 78 -2.17 -18.47 11.37
CA PRO A 78 -1.27 -19.07 12.35
C PRO A 78 0.15 -19.32 11.79
N GLU A 79 0.27 -19.85 10.56
CA GLU A 79 1.60 -20.10 9.97
C GLU A 79 2.35 -18.80 9.65
N GLN A 80 1.64 -17.76 9.23
CA GLN A 80 2.24 -16.47 8.90
C GLN A 80 2.63 -15.69 10.16
N VAL A 81 1.84 -15.77 11.23
CA VAL A 81 2.18 -15.16 12.52
C VAL A 81 3.40 -15.84 13.15
N GLU A 82 3.56 -17.16 13.02
CA GLU A 82 4.78 -17.87 13.42
C GLU A 82 6.00 -17.35 12.64
N ARG A 83 5.91 -17.32 11.30
CA ARG A 83 6.99 -16.81 10.43
C ARG A 83 7.35 -15.37 10.74
N LEU A 84 6.35 -14.49 10.90
CA LEU A 84 6.55 -13.10 11.27
C LEU A 84 7.23 -12.99 12.64
N SER A 85 6.83 -13.79 13.62
CA SER A 85 7.40 -13.74 14.97
C SER A 85 8.87 -14.13 14.95
N VAL A 86 9.25 -15.15 14.17
CA VAL A 86 10.65 -15.52 13.92
C VAL A 86 11.40 -14.39 13.23
N PHE A 87 10.83 -13.83 12.16
CA PHE A 87 11.44 -12.76 11.37
C PHE A 87 11.70 -11.48 12.18
N VAL A 88 10.71 -11.02 12.94
CA VAL A 88 10.80 -9.82 13.78
C VAL A 88 11.79 -10.05 14.91
N THR A 89 11.79 -11.23 15.52
CA THR A 89 12.73 -11.56 16.60
C THR A 89 14.17 -11.67 16.08
N ARG A 90 14.38 -12.24 14.88
CA ARG A 90 15.67 -12.25 14.20
C ARG A 90 16.14 -10.82 13.88
N THR A 91 15.24 -9.97 13.40
CA THR A 91 15.56 -8.56 13.15
C THR A 91 15.91 -7.85 14.45
N ALA A 92 15.18 -8.09 15.53
CA ALA A 92 15.47 -7.54 16.84
C ALA A 92 16.87 -7.97 17.34
N ALA A 93 17.24 -9.22 17.13
CA ALA A 93 18.57 -9.74 17.48
C ALA A 93 19.71 -9.03 16.71
N GLU A 94 19.47 -8.72 15.44
CA GLU A 94 20.50 -8.15 14.56
C GLU A 94 20.56 -6.62 14.60
N VAL A 95 19.43 -5.95 14.88
CA VAL A 95 19.27 -4.50 14.72
C VAL A 95 19.03 -3.79 16.05
N LEU A 96 18.35 -4.42 17.00
CA LEU A 96 18.02 -3.81 18.29
C LEU A 96 19.03 -4.19 19.38
N THR A 97 19.29 -5.47 19.60
CA THR A 97 20.19 -5.96 20.65
C THR A 97 20.58 -7.43 20.47
N ASP A 98 21.81 -7.78 20.83
CA ASP A 98 22.31 -9.15 20.93
C ASP A 98 21.79 -9.91 22.17
N ARG A 99 21.25 -9.20 23.17
CA ARG A 99 20.80 -9.76 24.45
C ARG A 99 19.28 -9.90 24.51
N PRO A 100 18.72 -11.12 24.52
CA PRO A 100 17.27 -11.33 24.54
C PRO A 100 16.58 -10.71 25.77
N GLY A 101 17.24 -10.74 26.94
CA GLY A 101 16.70 -10.13 28.16
C GLY A 101 16.61 -8.60 28.15
N ALA A 102 17.18 -7.91 27.15
CA ALA A 102 17.07 -6.47 26.99
C ALA A 102 15.84 -6.05 26.18
N LEU A 103 15.15 -7.00 25.52
CA LEU A 103 13.94 -6.72 24.76
C LEU A 103 12.72 -6.61 25.67
N SER A 104 12.01 -5.49 25.54
CA SER A 104 10.66 -5.33 26.07
C SER A 104 9.65 -5.35 24.95
N CYS A 105 8.59 -6.12 25.13
CA CYS A 105 7.41 -6.13 24.27
C CYS A 105 6.28 -5.46 25.04
N ARG A 106 5.72 -4.37 24.53
CA ARG A 106 4.57 -3.69 25.14
C ARG A 106 3.49 -3.43 24.12
N ALA A 107 2.23 -3.61 24.51
CA ALA A 107 1.12 -3.09 23.73
C ALA A 107 1.10 -1.55 23.87
N VAL A 108 1.02 -0.86 22.74
CA VAL A 108 0.89 0.59 22.64
C VAL A 108 -0.50 0.86 22.07
N ALA A 109 -1.17 1.90 22.57
CA ALA A 109 -2.42 2.33 21.96
C ALA A 109 -2.18 2.58 20.46
N PRO A 110 -3.05 2.06 19.56
CA PRO A 110 -2.83 2.22 18.14
C PRO A 110 -2.68 3.69 17.86
N ALA A 111 -1.55 4.07 17.26
CA ALA A 111 -1.31 5.46 16.94
C ALA A 111 -2.37 5.86 15.92
N THR A 112 -3.47 6.48 16.37
CA THR A 112 -4.31 7.28 15.49
C THR A 112 -3.33 8.24 14.87
N ARG A 113 -3.08 8.11 13.56
CA ARG A 113 -2.25 9.03 12.81
C ARG A 113 -2.74 10.42 13.18
N ALA A 114 -1.99 11.10 14.05
CA ALA A 114 -2.26 12.48 14.35
C ALA A 114 -1.99 13.19 13.04
N VAL A 115 -3.06 13.42 12.27
CA VAL A 115 -3.10 14.52 11.32
C VAL A 115 -2.56 15.71 12.11
N PRO A 116 -1.50 16.39 11.65
CA PRO A 116 -1.14 17.64 12.27
C PRO A 116 -2.37 18.52 12.11
N ALA A 117 -3.09 18.74 13.21
CA ALA A 117 -4.16 19.71 13.23
C ALA A 117 -3.54 21.02 12.70
N PRO A 118 -4.19 21.70 11.74
CA PRO A 118 -3.74 23.04 11.38
C PRO A 118 -3.68 23.83 12.68
N ARG A 119 -2.51 24.37 12.99
CA ARG A 119 -2.33 25.24 14.15
C ARG A 119 -3.38 26.34 14.01
N SER A 120 -4.41 26.31 14.84
CA SER A 120 -5.32 27.43 15.01
C SER A 120 -4.48 28.60 15.50
N ALA A 121 -4.06 29.45 14.57
CA ALA A 121 -3.54 30.76 14.89
C ALA A 121 -4.71 31.55 15.49
N GLY A 122 -4.64 31.74 16.81
CA GLY A 122 -5.41 32.77 17.51
C GLY A 122 -5.07 34.16 16.98
N PRO A 123 -5.93 35.15 17.28
CA PRO A 123 -6.21 36.30 16.42
C PRO A 123 -5.05 37.30 16.38
N ALA A 124 -4.60 37.63 15.18
CA ALA A 124 -3.69 38.75 14.96
C ALA A 124 -4.48 40.07 14.94
N GLU A 125 -3.98 41.02 15.72
CA GLU A 125 -4.38 42.42 15.82
C GLU A 125 -4.54 43.13 14.47
N ARG A 126 -5.57 43.99 14.39
CA ARG A 126 -5.68 45.09 13.43
C ARG A 126 -4.53 46.09 13.65
N PRO A 127 -4.06 46.76 12.60
CA PRO A 127 -4.52 48.14 12.42
C PRO A 127 -4.87 48.52 10.98
N ALA A 128 -5.60 49.62 10.89
CA ALA A 128 -6.24 50.21 9.73
C ALA A 128 -5.30 51.08 8.88
N GLY A 129 -5.70 51.29 7.61
CA GLY A 129 -5.51 52.55 6.90
C GLY A 129 -4.93 52.43 5.48
N GLY A 130 -5.66 52.97 4.49
CA GLY A 130 -5.06 53.36 3.22
C GLY A 130 -5.95 53.16 1.99
N ALA A 131 -6.70 54.18 1.61
CA ALA A 131 -7.70 54.22 0.54
C ALA A 131 -7.18 54.09 -0.91
N ALA A 132 -8.12 53.65 -1.76
CA ALA A 132 -8.48 54.15 -3.10
C ALA A 132 -7.89 53.51 -4.38
N GLU A 133 -8.85 52.99 -5.16
CA GLU A 133 -8.90 52.48 -6.54
C GLU A 133 -8.64 53.59 -7.62
N PRO A 134 -8.48 53.29 -8.94
CA PRO A 134 -9.59 52.77 -9.78
C PRO A 134 -9.26 51.81 -10.95
N ALA A 135 -10.23 50.93 -11.22
CA ALA A 135 -10.82 50.46 -12.50
C ALA A 135 -9.97 50.21 -13.78
N HIS A 136 -10.06 48.98 -14.32
CA HIS A 136 -10.83 48.66 -15.56
C HIS A 136 -10.78 47.16 -15.93
N GLY A 137 -11.96 46.57 -16.17
CA GLY A 137 -12.19 45.62 -17.26
C GLY A 137 -12.02 44.13 -16.99
N GLY A 138 -13.16 43.40 -17.00
CA GLY A 138 -13.17 41.95 -17.18
C GLY A 138 -14.20 41.23 -16.32
N ALA A 139 -15.46 41.29 -16.75
CA ALA A 139 -16.51 40.44 -16.21
C ALA A 139 -16.15 38.96 -16.39
N SER A 140 -16.17 38.20 -15.29
CA SER A 140 -16.55 36.80 -15.31
C SER A 140 -17.52 36.57 -14.17
N GLU A 141 -18.79 36.62 -14.53
CA GLU A 141 -19.92 36.07 -13.78
C GLU A 141 -19.60 34.61 -13.40
N PRO A 142 -19.86 34.17 -12.15
CA PRO A 142 -19.72 32.76 -11.79
C PRO A 142 -20.82 31.96 -12.48
N ALA A 143 -20.46 31.16 -13.48
CA ALA A 143 -21.38 30.19 -14.07
C ALA A 143 -21.77 29.13 -13.00
N PRO A 144 -23.06 28.77 -12.89
CA PRO A 144 -23.52 27.73 -11.98
C PRO A 144 -23.30 26.34 -12.58
N GLY A 145 -22.88 25.38 -11.75
CA GLY A 145 -23.13 23.95 -11.96
C GLY A 145 -22.42 23.28 -13.13
N GLY A 146 -21.08 23.28 -13.15
CA GLY A 146 -20.38 22.16 -13.76
C GLY A 146 -20.48 20.98 -12.80
N GLU A 147 -21.34 20.00 -13.09
CA GLU A 147 -21.17 18.66 -12.52
C GLU A 147 -19.78 18.20 -12.95
N ALA A 148 -18.79 18.39 -12.07
CA ALA A 148 -17.44 17.95 -12.32
C ALA A 148 -17.52 16.45 -12.54
N GLU A 149 -17.31 16.00 -13.79
CA GLU A 149 -17.26 14.58 -14.09
C GLU A 149 -16.26 13.95 -13.11
N PRO A 150 -16.72 12.99 -12.30
CA PRO A 150 -15.87 12.41 -11.28
C PRO A 150 -14.65 11.80 -11.96
N SER A 151 -13.45 12.21 -11.53
CA SER A 151 -12.21 11.65 -12.07
C SER A 151 -12.26 10.11 -12.02
N VAL A 152 -11.63 9.45 -12.99
CA VAL A 152 -11.56 7.97 -13.06
C VAL A 152 -11.15 7.35 -11.70
N VAL A 153 -10.21 7.97 -10.99
CA VAL A 153 -9.79 7.56 -9.65
C VAL A 153 -10.93 7.61 -8.63
N ALA A 154 -11.77 8.65 -8.67
CA ALA A 154 -12.95 8.78 -7.80
C ALA A 154 -14.05 7.76 -8.16
N LEU A 155 -14.22 7.44 -9.45
CA LEU A 155 -15.16 6.41 -9.90
C LEU A 155 -14.72 5.00 -9.47
N LEU A 156 -13.45 4.66 -9.63
CA LEU A 156 -12.86 3.41 -9.15
C LEU A 156 -12.97 3.30 -7.63
N ALA A 157 -12.67 4.38 -6.92
CA ALA A 157 -12.83 4.48 -5.48
C ALA A 157 -14.27 4.19 -5.05
N ALA A 158 -15.26 4.82 -5.69
CA ALA A 158 -16.66 4.64 -5.36
C ALA A 158 -17.16 3.22 -5.68
N ALA A 159 -16.70 2.61 -6.79
CA ALA A 159 -17.02 1.23 -7.12
C ALA A 159 -16.41 0.24 -6.11
N ALA A 160 -15.15 0.45 -5.70
CA ALA A 160 -14.50 -0.34 -4.66
C ALA A 160 -15.23 -0.23 -3.31
N ASP A 161 -15.64 0.97 -2.90
CA ASP A 161 -16.39 1.19 -1.65
C ASP A 161 -17.74 0.47 -1.66
N ARG A 162 -18.40 0.39 -2.82
CA ARG A 162 -19.65 -0.36 -3.02
C ARG A 162 -19.45 -1.86 -3.22
N ARG A 163 -18.20 -2.34 -3.31
CA ARG A 163 -17.84 -3.72 -3.72
C ARG A 163 -18.46 -4.12 -5.07
N ASP A 164 -18.59 -3.14 -5.96
CA ASP A 164 -19.14 -3.27 -7.30
C ASP A 164 -18.00 -3.63 -8.27
N LEU A 165 -17.60 -4.92 -8.27
CA LEU A 165 -16.52 -5.40 -9.13
C LEU A 165 -16.80 -5.25 -10.64
N PRO A 166 -18.02 -5.52 -11.14
CA PRO A 166 -18.35 -5.25 -12.54
C PRO A 166 -18.22 -3.76 -12.89
N GLY A 167 -18.80 -2.88 -12.07
CA GLY A 167 -18.68 -1.43 -12.28
C GLY A 167 -17.24 -0.93 -12.14
N TYR A 168 -16.45 -1.50 -11.23
CA TYR A 168 -15.03 -1.19 -11.10
C TYR A 168 -14.26 -1.55 -12.37
N LEU A 169 -14.48 -2.74 -12.93
CA LEU A 169 -13.85 -3.16 -14.19
C LEU A 169 -14.32 -2.33 -15.39
N GLY A 170 -15.60 -1.94 -15.43
CA GLY A 170 -16.11 -1.06 -16.49
C GLY A 170 -15.43 0.32 -16.47
N VAL A 171 -15.26 0.90 -15.28
CA VAL A 171 -14.50 2.17 -15.13
C VAL A 171 -13.03 1.97 -15.48
N LEU A 172 -12.43 0.86 -15.05
CA LEU A 172 -11.01 0.57 -15.31
C LEU A 172 -10.75 0.36 -16.80
N ALA A 173 -11.64 -0.32 -17.52
CA ALA A 173 -11.53 -0.54 -18.97
C ALA A 173 -11.46 0.80 -19.74
N GLY A 174 -12.16 1.83 -19.27
CA GLY A 174 -12.12 3.18 -19.83
C GLY A 174 -10.88 4.02 -19.45
N ALA A 175 -9.99 3.49 -18.60
CA ALA A 175 -8.82 4.20 -18.10
C ALA A 175 -7.54 3.82 -18.86
N THR A 176 -6.58 4.75 -18.93
CA THR A 176 -5.20 4.42 -19.25
C THR A 176 -4.52 3.87 -18.01
N VAL A 177 -3.91 2.69 -18.13
CA VAL A 177 -3.16 2.04 -17.05
C VAL A 177 -1.68 1.96 -17.38
N CYS A 178 -0.85 2.02 -16.34
CA CYS A 178 0.59 1.80 -16.44
C CYS A 178 0.87 0.35 -16.03
N VAL A 179 1.60 -0.39 -16.85
CA VAL A 179 1.95 -1.78 -16.57
C VAL A 179 3.47 -1.93 -16.59
N PRO A 180 4.08 -2.39 -15.49
CA PRO A 180 5.53 -2.51 -15.37
C PRO A 180 6.08 -3.64 -16.22
N LEU A 181 7.29 -3.42 -16.75
CA LEU A 181 8.03 -4.35 -17.57
C LEU A 181 9.27 -4.84 -16.80
N ALA A 182 9.63 -6.11 -16.97
CA ALA A 182 10.82 -6.74 -16.40
C ALA A 182 12.12 -6.34 -17.13
N GLY A 183 11.99 -5.63 -18.25
CA GLY A 183 13.09 -5.13 -19.06
C GLY A 183 12.58 -4.27 -20.23
N GLU A 184 13.49 -3.72 -21.02
CA GLU A 184 13.13 -2.98 -22.23
C GLU A 184 12.55 -3.94 -23.29
N PRO A 185 11.40 -3.61 -23.92
CA PRO A 185 10.83 -4.43 -24.97
C PRO A 185 11.72 -4.39 -26.21
N ALA A 186 12.05 -5.55 -26.77
CA ALA A 186 12.67 -5.62 -28.09
C ALA A 186 11.61 -5.38 -29.18
N ALA A 187 11.99 -4.74 -30.28
CA ALA A 187 11.05 -4.30 -31.32
C ALA A 187 10.18 -5.42 -31.94
N ASP A 188 10.62 -6.68 -31.85
CA ASP A 188 9.93 -7.86 -32.40
C ASP A 188 9.57 -8.91 -31.31
N ALA A 189 9.59 -8.54 -30.03
CA ALA A 189 9.27 -9.45 -28.93
C ALA A 189 8.04 -8.99 -28.13
N ASP A 190 7.30 -9.95 -27.58
CA ASP A 190 6.24 -9.66 -26.61
C ASP A 190 6.78 -8.84 -25.44
N PHE A 191 5.93 -7.99 -24.88
CA PHE A 191 6.28 -7.19 -23.71
C PHE A 191 6.74 -8.12 -22.57
N PRO A 192 7.91 -7.87 -21.97
CA PRO A 192 8.38 -8.64 -20.84
C PRO A 192 7.60 -8.21 -19.60
N TRP A 193 6.34 -8.60 -19.49
CA TRP A 193 5.47 -8.19 -18.39
C TRP A 193 6.06 -8.57 -17.03
N THR A 194 6.05 -7.65 -16.07
CA THR A 194 6.35 -8.00 -14.68
C THR A 194 5.14 -8.71 -14.08
N VAL A 195 5.32 -9.94 -13.61
CA VAL A 195 4.27 -10.73 -12.97
C VAL A 195 4.58 -10.88 -11.48
N VAL A 196 3.54 -10.75 -10.65
CA VAL A 196 3.64 -10.90 -9.19
C VAL A 196 2.84 -12.09 -8.72
N GLY A 197 3.30 -12.75 -7.65
CA GLY A 197 2.57 -13.84 -7.02
C GLY A 197 1.54 -13.31 -6.03
N ASP A 198 0.34 -13.90 -6.02
CA ASP A 198 -0.64 -13.70 -4.96
C ASP A 198 -0.30 -14.55 -3.71
N ALA A 199 -1.10 -14.44 -2.65
CA ALA A 199 -0.89 -15.20 -1.41
C ALA A 199 -0.98 -16.74 -1.58
N THR A 200 -1.57 -17.21 -2.68
CA THR A 200 -1.69 -18.63 -3.05
C THR A 200 -0.61 -19.09 -4.03
N GLY A 201 0.23 -18.16 -4.51
CA GLY A 201 1.24 -18.41 -5.54
C GLY A 201 0.72 -18.28 -6.98
N ALA A 202 -0.52 -17.81 -7.17
CA ALA A 202 -1.06 -17.56 -8.50
C ALA A 202 -0.39 -16.32 -9.12
N SER A 203 -0.16 -16.38 -10.43
CA SER A 203 0.43 -15.28 -11.20
C SER A 203 -0.59 -14.17 -11.41
N LEU A 204 -0.20 -12.93 -11.12
CA LEU A 204 -1.01 -11.73 -11.30
C LEU A 204 -0.23 -10.71 -12.11
N LEU A 205 -0.91 -10.07 -13.06
CA LEU A 205 -0.39 -8.89 -13.77
C LEU A 205 -0.75 -7.63 -12.94
N PRO A 206 0.25 -6.92 -12.38
CA PRO A 206 0.01 -5.66 -11.70
C PRO A 206 -0.23 -4.54 -12.72
N VAL A 207 -1.32 -3.81 -12.56
CA VAL A 207 -1.65 -2.61 -13.36
C VAL A 207 -1.85 -1.44 -12.42
N PHE A 208 -1.45 -0.26 -12.86
CA PHE A 208 -1.51 0.94 -12.05
C PHE A 208 -2.34 2.01 -12.72
N THR A 209 -3.23 2.64 -11.96
CA THR A 209 -4.09 3.72 -12.48
C THR A 209 -3.32 5.05 -12.62
N SER A 210 -2.08 5.10 -12.15
CA SER A 210 -1.18 6.24 -12.33
C SER A 210 0.30 5.84 -12.30
N PRO A 211 1.19 6.58 -12.98
CA PRO A 211 2.64 6.39 -12.88
C PRO A 211 3.14 6.55 -11.44
N ARG A 212 2.49 7.41 -10.65
CA ARG A 212 2.82 7.59 -9.23
C ARG A 212 2.54 6.34 -8.41
N ALA A 213 1.43 5.64 -8.69
CA ALA A 213 1.12 4.37 -8.02
C ALA A 213 2.09 3.27 -8.44
N LEU A 214 2.49 3.24 -9.72
CA LEU A 214 3.53 2.34 -10.22
C LEU A 214 4.87 2.59 -9.53
N ALA A 215 5.33 3.84 -9.50
CA ALA A 215 6.59 4.21 -8.85
C ALA A 215 6.57 3.92 -7.35
N ALA A 216 5.42 4.07 -6.69
CA ALA A 216 5.25 3.69 -5.28
C ALA A 216 5.39 2.17 -5.06
N PHE A 217 5.00 1.35 -6.03
CA PHE A 217 5.04 -0.11 -5.94
C PHE A 217 6.39 -0.71 -6.39
N ALA A 218 6.89 -0.31 -7.55
CA ALA A 218 8.06 -0.92 -8.19
C ALA A 218 9.34 -0.08 -8.04
N GLY A 219 9.23 1.18 -7.62
CA GLY A 219 10.34 2.15 -7.53
C GLY A 219 10.36 3.14 -8.69
N ASP A 220 11.14 4.21 -8.53
CA ASP A 220 11.45 5.15 -9.60
C ASP A 220 12.30 4.46 -10.69
N ASP A 221 12.18 4.92 -11.95
CA ASP A 221 12.89 4.37 -13.13
C ASP A 221 12.51 2.94 -13.56
N VAL A 222 11.40 2.38 -13.06
CA VAL A 222 10.88 1.11 -13.59
C VAL A 222 10.34 1.31 -15.01
N PRO A 223 10.80 0.53 -16.00
CA PRO A 223 10.24 0.61 -17.34
C PRO A 223 8.79 0.17 -17.30
N PHE A 224 7.91 0.96 -17.91
CA PHE A 224 6.50 0.65 -17.98
C PHE A 224 5.94 1.09 -19.33
N VAL A 225 4.82 0.48 -19.69
CA VAL A 225 4.00 0.92 -20.81
C VAL A 225 2.69 1.50 -20.27
N ALA A 226 2.26 2.62 -20.85
CA ALA A 226 0.95 3.19 -20.61
C ALA A 226 0.05 2.86 -21.80
N LEU A 227 -1.04 2.14 -21.55
CA LEU A 227 -1.98 1.70 -22.58
C LEU A 227 -3.43 1.79 -22.08
N PRO A 228 -4.41 1.90 -22.98
CA PRO A 228 -5.82 1.73 -22.61
C PRO A 228 -6.05 0.36 -21.98
N CYS A 229 -6.71 0.31 -20.82
CA CYS A 229 -6.93 -0.96 -20.14
C CYS A 229 -7.88 -1.88 -20.92
N ALA A 230 -8.77 -1.33 -21.75
CA ALA A 230 -9.60 -2.10 -22.66
C ALA A 230 -8.75 -2.95 -23.62
N GLU A 231 -7.71 -2.38 -24.24
CA GLU A 231 -6.81 -3.11 -25.14
C GLU A 231 -6.11 -4.26 -24.40
N LEU A 232 -5.67 -4.01 -23.16
CA LEU A 232 -5.08 -5.05 -22.32
C LEU A 232 -6.06 -6.19 -22.01
N PHE A 233 -7.34 -5.89 -21.81
CA PHE A 233 -8.36 -6.91 -21.55
C PHE A 233 -8.74 -7.71 -22.80
N GLU A 234 -8.70 -7.10 -23.97
CA GLU A 234 -8.96 -7.77 -25.25
C GLU A 234 -7.81 -8.70 -25.63
N ASP A 235 -6.57 -8.26 -25.44
CA ASP A 235 -5.36 -9.03 -25.74
C ASP A 235 -4.61 -9.38 -24.44
N TRP A 236 -5.31 -10.09 -23.55
CA TRP A 236 -4.77 -10.44 -22.25
C TRP A 236 -3.54 -11.37 -22.39
N PRO A 237 -2.36 -11.01 -21.84
CA PRO A 237 -1.09 -11.67 -22.19
C PRO A 237 -1.03 -13.17 -21.88
N ASP A 238 -1.64 -13.60 -20.80
CA ASP A 238 -1.72 -15.01 -20.41
C ASP A 238 -3.03 -15.28 -19.65
N PRO A 239 -3.91 -16.16 -20.16
CA PRO A 239 -5.23 -16.42 -19.56
C PRO A 239 -5.15 -17.10 -18.19
N SER A 240 -3.99 -17.62 -17.78
CA SER A 240 -3.76 -18.17 -16.45
C SER A 240 -3.44 -17.10 -15.40
N TRP A 241 -3.16 -15.86 -15.82
CA TRP A 241 -2.85 -14.76 -14.91
C TRP A 241 -4.09 -14.02 -14.46
N GLY A 242 -4.12 -13.66 -13.17
CA GLY A 242 -5.09 -12.72 -12.64
C GLY A 242 -4.65 -11.27 -12.79
N LEU A 243 -5.48 -10.34 -12.29
CA LEU A 243 -5.25 -8.90 -12.33
C LEU A 243 -5.01 -8.38 -10.91
N ALA A 244 -4.01 -7.54 -10.73
CA ALA A 244 -3.82 -6.75 -9.51
C ALA A 244 -3.82 -5.25 -9.86
N VAL A 245 -4.86 -4.53 -9.46
CA VAL A 245 -5.00 -3.10 -9.70
C VAL A 245 -4.49 -2.34 -8.50
N ASP A 246 -3.52 -1.45 -8.72
CA ASP A 246 -2.84 -0.67 -7.68
C ASP A 246 -2.48 -1.51 -6.43
N PRO A 247 -1.74 -2.64 -6.59
CA PRO A 247 -1.38 -3.50 -5.48
C PRO A 247 -0.64 -2.73 -4.38
N GLY A 248 -0.99 -3.01 -3.12
CA GLY A 248 -0.45 -2.31 -1.95
C GLY A 248 -1.12 -0.96 -1.64
N GLN A 249 -2.02 -0.46 -2.49
CA GLN A 249 -2.85 0.69 -2.16
C GLN A 249 -4.10 0.28 -1.36
N ALA A 250 -4.61 1.19 -0.53
CA ALA A 250 -5.80 0.95 0.30
C ALA A 250 -7.07 0.61 -0.51
N ARG A 251 -7.11 0.99 -1.79
CA ARG A 251 -8.22 0.73 -2.73
C ARG A 251 -7.81 -0.24 -3.86
N GLY A 252 -6.67 -0.91 -3.70
CA GLY A 252 -6.21 -1.91 -4.67
C GLY A 252 -7.16 -3.10 -4.72
N VAL A 253 -7.29 -3.68 -5.91
CA VAL A 253 -8.18 -4.82 -6.16
C VAL A 253 -7.36 -5.96 -6.77
N THR A 254 -7.51 -7.16 -6.21
CA THR A 254 -6.90 -8.37 -6.75
C THR A 254 -7.98 -9.33 -7.22
N LEU A 255 -7.87 -9.80 -8.47
CA LEU A 255 -8.76 -10.76 -9.09
C LEU A 255 -7.95 -11.94 -9.59
N ALA A 256 -8.27 -13.14 -9.11
CA ALA A 256 -7.72 -14.37 -9.67
C ALA A 256 -8.21 -14.58 -11.12
N ALA A 257 -7.44 -15.30 -11.94
CA ALA A 257 -7.73 -15.50 -13.35
C ALA A 257 -9.17 -15.98 -13.66
N PRO A 258 -9.76 -16.96 -12.93
CA PRO A 258 -11.13 -17.39 -13.20
C PRO A 258 -12.17 -16.29 -12.93
N ALA A 259 -11.94 -15.45 -11.92
CA ALA A 259 -12.83 -14.35 -11.58
C ALA A 259 -12.71 -13.21 -12.60
N LEU A 260 -11.49 -12.91 -13.06
CA LEU A 260 -11.25 -11.93 -14.12
C LEU A 260 -11.96 -12.35 -15.40
N ALA A 261 -11.77 -13.59 -15.86
CA ALA A 261 -12.40 -14.11 -17.08
C ALA A 261 -13.95 -14.04 -17.01
N ALA A 262 -14.53 -14.40 -15.86
CA ALA A 262 -15.98 -14.31 -15.65
C ALA A 262 -16.48 -12.86 -15.73
N LEU A 263 -15.77 -11.92 -15.11
CA LEU A 263 -16.15 -10.51 -15.12
C LEU A 263 -15.93 -9.82 -16.47
N LEU A 264 -14.88 -10.18 -17.22
CA LEU A 264 -14.68 -9.69 -18.58
C LEU A 264 -15.81 -10.15 -19.49
N THR A 265 -16.19 -11.43 -19.41
CA THR A 265 -17.34 -11.98 -20.15
C THR A 265 -18.64 -11.26 -19.79
N ALA A 266 -18.85 -10.93 -18.51
CA ALA A 266 -20.04 -10.24 -18.03
C ALA A 266 -20.08 -8.74 -18.41
N ASN A 267 -18.92 -8.12 -18.68
CA ASN A 267 -18.80 -6.72 -19.07
C ASN A 267 -18.74 -6.50 -20.58
N VAL A 268 -18.78 -7.55 -21.40
CA VAL A 268 -18.91 -7.38 -22.86
C VAL A 268 -20.19 -6.58 -23.11
N PRO A 269 -20.11 -5.39 -23.74
CA PRO A 269 -21.30 -4.64 -24.05
C PRO A 269 -22.18 -5.49 -24.96
N THR A 270 -23.37 -5.85 -24.48
CA THR A 270 -24.43 -6.37 -25.35
C THR A 270 -24.74 -5.27 -26.35
N GLY A 271 -24.22 -5.42 -27.57
CA GLY A 271 -24.48 -4.52 -28.69
C GLY A 271 -25.95 -4.39 -29.03
#